data_AF-A0A521KDN7-F1
#
_entry.id   AF-A0A521KDN7-F1
#
_cell.length_a   1.000
_cell.length_b   1.000
_cell.length_c   1.000
_cell.angle_alpha   90.00
_cell.angle_beta   90.00
_cell.angle_gamma   90.00
#
_symmetry.space_group_name_H-M   'P 1'
#
loop_
_entity.id
_entity.type
_entity.pdbx_description
1 polymer ?
#
loop_
_entity_poly.entity_id
_entity_poly.type
_entity_poly.pdbx_seq_one_letter_code
_entity_poly.pdbx_strand_id
1 'polypeptide(L)'
;MTSNPARLRPLACALAPFLGLALAGCQSTATHLAKADDAAYSILVSKRAELARDADRFSIEPAADSLRERLESGELAAAEQLSLLDCLRIADETNRQWQDRRESLFLDALDLALERWRFGWIPDGSVAAEVDGSGHEAQSALGSLGLGFSKILGSGATLLGNLGFTLTRNLASGDVWHATSELGFQLTQPLLRGFGSQVTLEPLTQAERDVVYSARSYERFRRTLAVQVAERYYRILQQVDELDNERTNYENLMRLRERNEGLASAGRLSDIQVNQALQDELRAESRVIQAAQRLEGLLDDFKLFLGLPIHCEMTVDR
;
A
#
# COMPACT_ATOMS: atom_id res chain seq x y z
N MET A 1 64.10 -36.79 20.44
CA MET A 1 64.50 -35.39 20.68
C MET A 1 65.05 -34.87 19.36
N THR A 2 64.46 -33.94 18.62
CA THR A 2 63.39 -32.96 18.86
C THR A 2 62.74 -32.66 17.51
N SER A 3 61.43 -32.84 17.41
CA SER A 3 60.60 -32.40 16.28
C SER A 3 60.62 -30.87 16.21
N ASN A 4 61.02 -30.33 15.06
CA ASN A 4 61.03 -28.90 14.80
C ASN A 4 59.61 -28.47 14.34
N PRO A 5 58.85 -27.68 15.11
CA PRO A 5 57.53 -27.24 14.68
C PRO A 5 57.70 -26.09 13.67
N ALA A 6 57.60 -26.41 12.39
CA ALA A 6 57.52 -25.43 11.32
C ALA A 6 56.21 -24.63 11.47
N ARG A 7 56.34 -23.49 12.15
CA ARG A 7 55.54 -22.25 12.11
C ARG A 7 54.31 -22.27 11.20
N LEU A 8 53.19 -22.81 11.70
CA LEU A 8 51.85 -22.44 11.26
C LEU A 8 51.47 -21.10 11.90
N ARG A 9 51.75 -19.97 11.21
CA ARG A 9 51.06 -18.66 11.29
C ARG A 9 51.84 -17.62 10.47
N PRO A 10 51.20 -17.01 9.44
CA PRO A 10 50.36 -15.83 9.68
C PRO A 10 49.04 -15.76 8.89
N LEU A 11 48.54 -16.86 8.32
CA LEU A 11 47.27 -16.84 7.56
C LEU A 11 46.01 -16.60 8.41
N ALA A 12 46.02 -17.02 9.68
CA ALA A 12 44.86 -16.89 10.57
C ALA A 12 44.54 -15.43 11.00
N CYS A 13 45.52 -14.53 11.03
CA CYS A 13 45.28 -13.11 11.37
C CYS A 13 44.84 -12.27 10.18
N ALA A 14 45.13 -12.70 8.94
CA ALA A 14 44.73 -11.96 7.74
C ALA A 14 43.26 -12.23 7.34
N LEU A 15 42.67 -13.37 7.73
CA LEU A 15 41.29 -13.75 7.41
C LEU A 15 40.23 -13.20 8.39
N ALA A 16 40.62 -12.84 9.61
CA ALA A 16 39.71 -12.32 10.64
C ALA A 16 38.97 -11.01 10.24
N PRO A 17 39.60 -9.99 9.61
CA PRO A 17 38.86 -8.81 9.16
C PRO A 17 37.91 -9.09 7.98
N PHE A 18 38.20 -10.10 7.15
CA PHE A 18 37.36 -10.47 6.01
C PHE A 18 36.10 -11.26 6.41
N LEU A 19 36.17 -12.06 7.48
CA LEU A 19 34.97 -12.71 8.06
C LEU A 19 33.97 -11.68 8.63
N GLY A 20 34.48 -10.56 9.16
CA GLY A 20 33.64 -9.44 9.62
C GLY A 20 32.91 -8.70 8.49
N LEU A 21 33.55 -8.54 7.33
CA LEU A 21 32.94 -7.98 6.11
C LEU A 21 31.91 -8.92 5.48
N ALA A 22 32.16 -10.23 5.48
CA ALA A 22 31.21 -11.22 5.01
C ALA A 22 29.92 -11.25 5.86
N LEU A 23 30.02 -11.01 7.17
CA LEU A 23 28.85 -10.92 8.07
C LEU A 23 28.10 -9.58 7.92
N ALA A 24 28.77 -8.50 7.52
CA ALA A 24 28.13 -7.19 7.30
C ALA A 24 27.27 -7.14 6.01
N GLY A 25 27.57 -8.01 5.03
CA GLY A 25 26.78 -8.18 3.81
C GLY A 25 25.53 -9.04 3.98
N CYS A 26 25.46 -9.86 5.04
CA CYS A 26 24.28 -10.65 5.40
C CYS A 26 23.27 -9.81 6.20
N GLN A 27 22.81 -8.70 5.63
CA GLN A 27 21.64 -8.01 6.19
C GLN A 27 20.39 -8.84 5.96
N SER A 28 19.51 -8.89 6.95
CA SER A 28 18.24 -9.58 6.79
C SER A 28 17.39 -8.87 5.74
N THR A 29 16.55 -9.63 5.04
CA THR A 29 15.57 -9.09 4.08
C THR A 29 14.73 -7.96 4.71
N ALA A 30 14.40 -8.07 6.00
CA ALA A 30 13.70 -7.03 6.75
C ALA A 30 14.46 -5.68 6.83
N THR A 31 15.79 -5.71 6.91
CA THR A 31 16.60 -4.47 6.93
C THR A 31 16.61 -3.78 5.56
N HIS A 32 16.61 -4.56 4.48
CA HIS A 32 16.50 -4.01 3.12
C HIS A 32 15.12 -3.42 2.85
N LEU A 33 14.06 -4.10 3.30
CA LEU A 33 12.69 -3.59 3.25
C LEU A 33 12.59 -2.24 3.97
N ALA A 34 13.01 -2.18 5.24
CA ALA A 34 12.94 -0.95 6.02
C ALA A 34 13.68 0.24 5.37
N LYS A 35 14.85 0.00 4.77
CA LYS A 35 15.59 1.05 4.03
C LYS A 35 14.87 1.52 2.77
N ALA A 36 14.20 0.60 2.05
CA ALA A 36 13.42 0.95 0.86
C ALA A 36 12.18 1.76 1.25
N ASP A 37 11.49 1.34 2.31
CA ASP A 37 10.33 2.03 2.84
C ASP A 37 10.70 3.43 3.35
N ASP A 38 11.78 3.56 4.14
CA ASP A 38 12.31 4.85 4.60
C ASP A 38 12.61 5.80 3.43
N ALA A 39 13.21 5.28 2.36
CA ALA A 39 13.50 6.06 1.16
C ALA A 39 12.21 6.54 0.48
N ALA A 40 11.22 5.66 0.29
CA ALA A 40 9.93 6.00 -0.29
C ALA A 40 9.17 7.02 0.57
N TYR A 41 9.10 6.82 1.90
CA TYR A 41 8.46 7.76 2.82
C TYR A 41 9.13 9.14 2.79
N SER A 42 10.46 9.21 2.79
CA SER A 42 11.18 10.49 2.71
C SER A 42 10.87 11.25 1.40
N ILE A 43 10.75 10.52 0.28
CA ILE A 43 10.34 11.07 -1.00
C ILE A 43 8.92 11.62 -0.90
N LEU A 44 7.98 10.83 -0.39
CA LEU A 44 6.57 11.21 -0.29
C LEU A 44 6.36 12.43 0.60
N VAL A 45 7.00 12.48 1.78
CA VAL A 45 6.96 13.64 2.68
C VAL A 45 7.45 14.89 1.94
N SER A 46 8.59 14.80 1.25
CA SER A 46 9.16 15.93 0.52
C SER A 46 8.27 16.43 -0.63
N LYS A 47 7.71 15.51 -1.43
CA LYS A 47 6.92 15.85 -2.63
C LYS A 47 5.50 16.27 -2.28
N ARG A 48 4.93 15.78 -1.17
CA ARG A 48 3.58 16.14 -0.71
C ARG A 48 3.55 17.40 0.16
N ALA A 49 4.67 17.84 0.73
CA ALA A 49 4.74 19.01 1.60
C ALA A 49 4.16 20.30 0.95
N GLU A 50 4.29 20.45 -0.38
CA GLU A 50 3.72 21.59 -1.10
C GLU A 50 2.23 21.44 -1.42
N LEU A 51 1.69 20.22 -1.38
CA LEU A 51 0.32 19.89 -1.83
C LEU A 51 -0.68 19.75 -0.69
N ALA A 52 -0.21 19.32 0.49
CA ALA A 52 -1.03 18.99 1.64
C ALA A 52 -0.37 19.41 2.96
N ARG A 53 -1.17 19.83 3.95
CA ARG A 53 -0.68 20.23 5.28
C ARG A 53 -0.28 19.05 6.17
N ASP A 54 -0.77 17.85 5.84
CA ASP A 54 -0.61 16.58 6.55
C ASP A 54 0.26 15.59 5.78
N ALA A 55 1.27 16.11 5.06
CA ALA A 55 2.17 15.30 4.22
C ALA A 55 2.92 14.21 5.01
N ASP A 56 3.17 14.46 6.29
CA ASP A 56 3.86 13.60 7.26
C ASP A 56 3.01 12.40 7.74
N ARG A 57 1.69 12.42 7.55
CA ARG A 57 0.78 11.36 8.01
C ARG A 57 0.61 10.20 7.02
N PHE A 58 1.37 10.17 5.92
CA PHE A 58 1.28 9.06 4.96
C PHE A 58 1.85 7.79 5.57
N SER A 59 1.06 6.71 5.57
CA SER A 59 1.54 5.37 5.83
C SER A 59 0.85 4.40 4.88
N ILE A 60 1.58 3.38 4.43
CA ILE A 60 0.98 2.26 3.69
C ILE A 60 0.41 1.20 4.64
N GLU A 61 1.00 1.08 5.83
CA GLU A 61 0.57 0.11 6.82
C GLU A 61 -0.82 0.48 7.35
N PRO A 62 -1.71 -0.51 7.51
CA PRO A 62 -3.00 -0.29 8.15
C PRO A 62 -2.80 0.15 9.60
N ALA A 63 -3.66 1.05 10.08
CA ALA A 63 -3.66 1.43 11.49
C ALA A 63 -4.08 0.23 12.34
N ALA A 64 -3.37 -0.03 13.45
CA ALA A 64 -3.57 -1.21 14.30
C ALA A 64 -4.92 -1.26 15.06
N ASP A 65 -5.70 -0.18 14.99
CA ASP A 65 -7.03 -0.03 15.61
C ASP A 65 -7.99 0.69 14.64
N SER A 66 -8.11 0.18 13.41
CA SER A 66 -8.98 0.82 12.42
C SER A 66 -10.44 0.82 12.90
N LEU A 67 -11.18 1.88 12.60
CA LEU A 67 -12.59 1.99 12.99
C LEU A 67 -13.41 0.86 12.36
N ARG A 68 -12.97 0.37 11.20
CA ARG A 68 -13.49 -0.84 10.55
C ARG A 68 -13.34 -2.09 11.39
N GLU A 69 -12.15 -2.41 11.87
CA GLU A 69 -11.92 -3.62 12.68
C GLU A 69 -12.79 -3.58 13.94
N ARG A 70 -13.00 -2.40 14.51
CA ARG A 70 -13.89 -2.18 15.66
C ARG A 70 -15.38 -2.33 15.31
N LEU A 71 -15.79 -1.96 14.10
CA LEU A 71 -17.14 -2.21 13.58
C LEU A 71 -17.35 -3.71 13.29
N GLU A 72 -16.37 -4.38 12.69
CA GLU A 72 -16.42 -5.81 12.37
C GLU A 72 -16.35 -6.71 13.61
N SER A 73 -15.59 -6.31 14.64
CA SER A 73 -15.53 -7.00 15.93
C SER A 73 -16.80 -6.85 16.76
N GLY A 74 -17.73 -5.99 16.33
CA GLY A 74 -18.97 -5.69 17.05
C GLY A 74 -18.78 -4.85 18.31
N GLU A 75 -17.61 -4.23 18.50
CA GLU A 75 -17.39 -3.28 19.60
C GLU A 75 -18.25 -2.02 19.44
N LEU A 76 -18.47 -1.59 18.20
CA LEU A 76 -19.38 -0.52 17.82
C LEU A 76 -20.74 -1.12 17.44
N ALA A 77 -21.42 -1.74 18.40
CA ALA A 77 -22.73 -2.37 18.18
C ALA A 77 -23.88 -1.35 18.20
N ALA A 78 -24.63 -1.28 17.10
CA ALA A 78 -26.05 -0.90 16.96
C ALA A 78 -26.57 0.46 17.49
N ALA A 79 -25.78 1.26 18.22
CA ALA A 79 -26.30 2.45 18.92
C ALA A 79 -25.59 3.78 18.62
N GLU A 80 -24.43 3.78 17.95
CA GLU A 80 -23.81 5.03 17.50
C GLU A 80 -24.31 5.36 16.09
N GLN A 81 -25.13 6.40 16.04
CA GLN A 81 -25.48 7.04 14.77
C GLN A 81 -24.17 7.58 14.17
N LEU A 82 -23.80 7.11 12.98
CA LEU A 82 -22.56 7.53 12.35
C LEU A 82 -22.72 8.97 11.88
N SER A 83 -21.85 9.84 12.38
CA SER A 83 -21.75 11.20 11.88
C SER A 83 -21.06 11.21 10.51
N LEU A 84 -21.23 12.30 9.75
CA LEU A 84 -20.50 12.51 8.50
C LEU A 84 -18.97 12.38 8.71
N LEU A 85 -18.47 12.83 9.86
CA LEU A 85 -17.05 12.78 10.17
C LEU A 85 -16.57 11.34 10.36
N ASP A 86 -17.38 10.48 10.98
CA ASP A 86 -17.06 9.06 11.13
C ASP A 86 -17.11 8.36 9.78
N CYS A 87 -18.09 8.65 8.93
CA CYS A 87 -18.11 8.14 7.56
C CYS A 87 -16.88 8.55 6.75
N LEU A 88 -16.38 9.78 6.91
CA LEU A 88 -15.15 10.24 6.26
C LEU A 88 -13.91 9.49 6.75
N ARG A 89 -13.81 9.23 8.07
CA ARG A 89 -12.72 8.43 8.64
C ARG A 89 -12.74 7.00 8.12
N ILE A 90 -13.92 6.36 8.12
CA ILE A 90 -14.10 5.01 7.57
C ILE A 90 -13.69 4.97 6.10
N ALA A 91 -14.10 5.98 5.31
CA ALA A 91 -13.76 6.03 3.89
C ALA A 91 -12.24 6.14 3.66
N ASP A 92 -11.52 6.93 4.45
CA ASP A 92 -10.04 7.03 4.39
C ASP A 92 -9.37 5.68 4.72
N GLU A 93 -9.92 4.94 5.69
CA GLU A 93 -9.34 3.67 6.11
C GLU A 93 -9.65 2.50 5.16
N THR A 94 -10.85 2.46 4.59
CA THR A 94 -11.38 1.22 4.00
C THR A 94 -11.81 1.29 2.56
N ASN A 95 -11.99 2.49 2.01
CA ASN A 95 -12.44 2.62 0.64
C ASN A 95 -11.40 2.02 -0.31
N ARG A 96 -11.82 1.04 -1.11
CA ARG A 96 -10.91 0.31 -2.01
C ARG A 96 -10.19 1.22 -3.00
N GLN A 97 -10.90 2.19 -3.58
CA GLN A 97 -10.27 3.12 -4.54
C GLN A 97 -9.25 4.03 -3.85
N TRP A 98 -9.49 4.42 -2.59
CA TRP A 98 -8.50 5.12 -1.80
C TRP A 98 -7.25 4.29 -1.58
N GLN A 99 -7.41 3.02 -1.18
CA GLN A 99 -6.31 2.09 -0.99
C GLN A 99 -5.49 1.89 -2.28
N ASP A 100 -6.16 1.65 -3.40
CA ASP A 100 -5.51 1.49 -4.71
C ASP A 100 -4.69 2.74 -5.09
N ARG A 101 -5.22 3.95 -4.81
CA ARG A 101 -4.53 5.22 -5.11
C ARG A 101 -3.36 5.47 -4.15
N ARG A 102 -3.51 5.10 -2.89
CA ARG A 102 -2.45 5.19 -1.86
C ARG A 102 -1.29 4.25 -2.20
N GLU A 103 -1.59 3.01 -2.56
CA GLU A 103 -0.61 2.01 -3.00
C GLU A 103 0.08 2.44 -4.29
N SER A 104 -0.66 2.92 -5.29
CA SER A 104 -0.07 3.42 -6.54
C SER A 104 0.96 4.52 -6.28
N LEU A 105 0.63 5.49 -5.43
CA LEU A 105 1.55 6.56 -5.05
C LEU A 105 2.81 6.05 -4.33
N PHE A 106 2.66 5.04 -3.46
CA PHE A 106 3.80 4.44 -2.77
C PHE A 106 4.72 3.68 -3.74
N LEU A 107 4.15 2.95 -4.71
CA LEU A 107 4.91 2.26 -5.76
C LEU A 107 5.67 3.25 -6.64
N ASP A 108 5.06 4.36 -7.06
CA ASP A 108 5.77 5.39 -7.83
C ASP A 108 6.96 5.98 -7.05
N ALA A 109 6.81 6.13 -5.72
CA ALA A 109 7.89 6.60 -4.86
C ALA A 109 9.02 5.56 -4.71
N LEU A 110 8.68 4.26 -4.64
CA LEU A 110 9.65 3.17 -4.68
C LEU A 110 10.40 3.11 -6.01
N ASP A 111 9.71 3.34 -7.14
CA ASP A 111 10.35 3.41 -8.45
C ASP A 111 11.36 4.56 -8.52
N LEU A 112 11.01 5.74 -7.98
CA LEU A 112 11.97 6.83 -7.85
C LEU A 112 13.14 6.49 -6.91
N ALA A 113 12.88 5.84 -5.78
CA ALA A 113 13.93 5.39 -4.88
C ALA A 113 14.89 4.41 -5.59
N LEU A 114 14.35 3.50 -6.40
CA LEU A 114 15.12 2.56 -7.22
C LEU A 114 15.97 3.27 -8.28
N GLU A 115 15.41 4.23 -9.01
CA GLU A 115 16.18 5.03 -9.98
C GLU A 115 17.31 5.80 -9.29
N ARG A 116 17.05 6.41 -8.13
CA ARG A 116 18.09 7.08 -7.33
C ARG A 116 19.19 6.12 -6.88
N TRP A 117 18.82 4.90 -6.49
CA TRP A 117 19.78 3.86 -6.12
C TRP A 117 20.63 3.41 -7.31
N ARG A 118 20.06 3.27 -8.51
CA ARG A 118 20.77 2.91 -9.76
C ARG A 118 21.87 3.92 -10.14
N PHE A 119 21.63 5.21 -9.88
CA PHE A 119 22.62 6.29 -10.08
C PHE A 119 23.58 6.48 -8.89
N GLY A 120 23.35 5.75 -7.79
CA GLY A 120 24.18 5.73 -6.60
C GLY A 120 25.45 4.92 -6.76
N TRP A 121 26.18 4.79 -5.64
CA TRP A 121 27.26 3.81 -5.54
C TRP A 121 26.65 2.48 -5.09
N ILE A 122 26.77 1.46 -5.94
CA ILE A 122 26.25 0.13 -5.64
C ILE A 122 27.43 -0.74 -5.24
N PRO A 123 27.64 -1.03 -3.95
CA PRO A 123 28.64 -1.99 -3.52
C PRO A 123 28.20 -3.41 -3.89
N ASP A 124 29.15 -4.24 -4.26
CA ASP A 124 28.98 -5.67 -4.47
C ASP A 124 29.97 -6.46 -3.62
N GLY A 125 29.56 -7.68 -3.27
CA GLY A 125 30.37 -8.58 -2.46
C GLY A 125 29.97 -10.01 -2.75
N SER A 126 30.95 -10.88 -2.94
CA SER A 126 30.76 -12.30 -3.17
C SER A 126 31.76 -13.11 -2.36
N VAL A 127 31.31 -14.24 -1.84
CA VAL A 127 32.15 -15.24 -1.22
C VAL A 127 31.72 -16.58 -1.79
N ALA A 128 32.66 -17.32 -2.37
CA ALA A 128 32.42 -18.66 -2.87
C ALA A 128 33.49 -19.60 -2.34
N ALA A 129 33.08 -20.83 -2.09
CA ALA A 129 33.96 -21.95 -1.81
C ALA A 129 33.48 -23.12 -2.65
N GLU A 130 34.38 -23.69 -3.43
CA GLU A 130 34.09 -24.73 -4.39
C GLU A 130 35.13 -25.83 -4.26
N VAL A 131 34.68 -27.08 -4.42
CA VAL A 131 35.55 -28.25 -4.50
C VAL A 131 35.16 -28.97 -5.78
N ASP A 132 36.12 -29.14 -6.67
CA ASP A 132 35.92 -29.77 -7.97
C ASP A 132 36.73 -31.07 -8.09
N GLY A 133 36.20 -32.03 -8.83
CA GLY A 133 36.78 -33.37 -8.95
C GLY A 133 36.04 -34.27 -9.92
N SER A 134 36.70 -35.35 -10.34
CA SER A 134 36.13 -36.33 -11.27
C SER A 134 36.00 -37.69 -10.60
N GLY A 135 34.81 -38.31 -10.70
CA GLY A 135 34.55 -39.63 -10.12
C GLY A 135 34.42 -39.58 -8.60
N HIS A 136 35.27 -40.32 -7.88
CA HIS A 136 35.26 -40.38 -6.41
C HIS A 136 36.41 -39.56 -5.78
N GLU A 137 37.11 -38.76 -6.58
CA GLU A 137 38.31 -38.02 -6.15
C GLU A 137 38.10 -36.52 -6.29
N ALA A 138 38.27 -35.78 -5.19
CA ALA A 138 38.36 -34.33 -5.20
C ALA A 138 39.75 -33.92 -5.70
N GLN A 139 39.82 -33.09 -6.74
CA GLN A 139 41.06 -32.72 -7.42
C GLN A 139 41.50 -31.30 -7.09
N SER A 140 40.55 -30.38 -6.89
CA SER A 140 40.88 -29.00 -6.54
C SER A 140 39.91 -28.41 -5.52
N ALA A 141 40.40 -27.48 -4.73
CA ALA A 141 39.59 -26.62 -3.88
C ALA A 141 39.87 -25.15 -4.21
N LEU A 142 38.80 -24.37 -4.29
CA LEU A 142 38.79 -22.95 -4.59
C LEU A 142 38.04 -22.22 -3.47
N GLY A 143 38.61 -21.13 -2.98
CA GLY A 143 37.89 -20.14 -2.18
C GLY A 143 38.08 -18.78 -2.82
N SER A 144 37.01 -18.08 -3.17
CA SER A 144 37.09 -16.73 -3.72
C SER A 144 36.30 -15.75 -2.88
N LEU A 145 36.89 -14.58 -2.66
CA LEU A 145 36.24 -13.41 -2.08
C LEU A 145 36.37 -12.27 -3.09
N GLY A 146 35.24 -11.74 -3.54
CA GLY A 146 35.17 -10.58 -4.41
C GLY A 146 34.50 -9.43 -3.67
N LEU A 147 35.08 -8.25 -3.72
CA LEU A 147 34.45 -7.00 -3.33
C LEU A 147 34.47 -6.07 -4.52
N GLY A 148 33.40 -5.32 -4.74
CA GLY A 148 33.37 -4.36 -5.82
C GLY A 148 32.40 -3.23 -5.57
N PHE A 149 32.38 -2.31 -6.53
CA PHE A 149 31.36 -1.30 -6.62
C PHE A 149 31.11 -0.95 -8.08
N SER A 150 29.89 -0.50 -8.37
CA SER A 150 29.53 0.09 -9.65
C SER A 150 28.82 1.43 -9.49
N LYS A 151 29.00 2.31 -10.48
CA LYS A 151 28.29 3.59 -10.57
C LYS A 151 28.09 4.03 -12.02
N ILE A 152 26.88 4.47 -12.34
CA ILE A 152 26.58 5.19 -13.59
C ILE A 152 26.87 6.67 -13.37
N LEU A 153 27.67 7.26 -14.25
CA LEU A 153 28.00 8.68 -14.27
C LEU A 153 26.96 9.44 -15.10
N GLY A 154 26.79 10.73 -14.80
CA GLY A 154 25.85 11.58 -15.55
C GLY A 154 26.17 11.68 -17.05
N SER A 155 27.37 11.34 -17.52
CA SER A 155 27.68 11.29 -18.96
C SER A 155 27.18 10.03 -19.68
N GLY A 156 26.67 9.03 -18.94
CA GLY A 156 26.36 7.69 -19.43
C GLY A 156 27.51 6.70 -19.25
N ALA A 157 28.67 7.15 -18.77
CA ALA A 157 29.81 6.28 -18.50
C ALA A 157 29.57 5.42 -17.25
N THR A 158 30.01 4.17 -17.28
CA THR A 158 29.96 3.25 -16.12
C THR A 158 31.35 3.10 -15.52
N LEU A 159 31.44 3.28 -14.20
CA LEU A 159 32.64 3.06 -13.41
C LEU A 159 32.46 1.77 -12.61
N LEU A 160 33.40 0.85 -12.76
CA LEU A 160 33.47 -0.41 -12.02
C LEU A 160 34.82 -0.50 -11.33
N GLY A 161 34.82 -0.87 -10.05
CA GLY A 161 36.02 -1.20 -9.30
C GLY A 161 35.84 -2.53 -8.61
N ASN A 162 36.84 -3.40 -8.69
CA ASN A 162 36.78 -4.74 -8.10
C ASN A 162 38.10 -5.09 -7.41
N LEU A 163 37.98 -5.84 -6.33
CA LEU A 163 39.06 -6.40 -5.53
C LEU A 163 38.75 -7.87 -5.29
N GLY A 164 39.50 -8.75 -5.94
CA GLY A 164 39.37 -10.20 -5.84
C GLY A 164 40.50 -10.81 -5.01
N PHE A 165 40.15 -11.80 -4.19
CA PHE A 165 41.09 -12.67 -3.50
C PHE A 165 40.70 -14.12 -3.75
N THR A 166 41.62 -14.90 -4.30
CA THR A 166 41.37 -16.30 -4.64
C THR A 166 42.42 -17.18 -3.97
N LEU A 167 41.95 -18.22 -3.30
CA LEU A 167 42.73 -19.28 -2.69
C LEU A 167 42.49 -20.55 -3.50
N THR A 168 43.54 -21.12 -4.09
CA THR A 168 43.46 -22.39 -4.83
C THR A 168 44.32 -23.44 -4.16
N ARG A 169 43.89 -24.69 -4.21
CA ARG A 169 44.71 -25.83 -3.78
C ARG A 169 44.46 -27.01 -4.68
N ASN A 170 45.53 -27.61 -5.18
CA ASN A 170 45.46 -28.91 -5.83
C ASN A 170 45.43 -30.01 -4.75
N LEU A 171 44.32 -30.73 -4.67
CA LEU A 171 44.09 -31.80 -3.70
C LEU A 171 44.72 -33.12 -4.14
N ALA A 172 44.88 -33.35 -5.45
CA ALA A 172 45.47 -34.57 -6.01
C ALA A 172 46.99 -34.66 -5.80
N SER A 173 47.70 -33.53 -5.86
CA SER A 173 49.16 -33.48 -5.66
C SER A 173 49.59 -33.17 -4.22
N GLY A 174 48.63 -32.99 -3.29
CA GLY A 174 48.92 -32.63 -1.90
C GLY A 174 49.54 -31.23 -1.73
N ASP A 175 49.30 -30.33 -2.69
CA ASP A 175 49.92 -29.01 -2.75
C ASP A 175 49.45 -28.09 -1.60
N VAL A 176 50.18 -26.99 -1.41
CA VAL A 176 49.82 -25.92 -0.47
C VAL A 176 48.76 -25.01 -1.10
N TRP A 177 48.06 -24.24 -0.27
CA TRP A 177 47.16 -23.18 -0.75
C TRP A 177 47.97 -22.06 -1.43
N HIS A 178 47.60 -21.73 -2.66
CA HIS A 178 48.09 -20.58 -3.41
C HIS A 178 47.09 -19.43 -3.30
N ALA A 179 47.57 -18.27 -2.90
CA ALA A 179 46.77 -17.06 -2.77
C ALA A 179 47.09 -16.08 -3.90
N THR A 180 46.06 -15.62 -4.60
CA THR A 180 46.15 -14.57 -5.61
C THR A 180 45.24 -13.41 -5.24
N SER A 181 45.68 -12.18 -5.51
CA SER A 181 44.92 -10.97 -5.30
C SER A 181 44.88 -10.19 -6.61
N GLU A 182 43.70 -9.70 -6.98
CA GLU A 182 43.45 -8.93 -8.18
C GLU A 182 42.76 -7.62 -7.79
N LEU A 183 43.21 -6.51 -8.37
CA LEU A 183 42.56 -5.21 -8.26
C LEU A 183 42.33 -4.68 -9.67
N GLY A 184 41.09 -4.35 -9.98
CA GLY A 184 40.66 -3.85 -11.27
C GLY A 184 39.87 -2.55 -11.15
N PHE A 185 40.09 -1.67 -12.13
CA PHE A 185 39.28 -0.48 -12.35
C PHE A 185 38.94 -0.40 -13.82
N GLN A 186 37.65 -0.30 -14.13
CA GLN A 186 37.14 -0.21 -15.49
C GLN A 186 36.24 1.01 -15.62
N LEU A 187 36.54 1.86 -16.61
CA LEU A 187 35.69 2.97 -17.01
C LEU A 187 35.24 2.73 -18.45
N THR A 188 33.94 2.59 -18.66
CA THR A 188 33.36 2.38 -19.99
C THR A 188 32.51 3.60 -20.36
N GLN A 189 32.84 4.27 -21.48
CA GLN A 189 32.12 5.45 -21.94
C GLN A 189 31.51 5.24 -23.33
N PRO A 190 30.18 5.33 -23.49
CA PRO A 190 29.57 5.38 -24.81
C PRO A 190 29.92 6.71 -25.51
N LEU A 191 30.20 6.66 -26.81
CA LEU A 191 30.54 7.85 -27.61
C LEU A 191 29.38 8.39 -28.45
N LEU A 192 28.37 7.56 -28.70
CA LEU A 192 27.22 7.89 -29.55
C LEU A 192 25.93 7.68 -28.76
N ARG A 193 25.23 6.56 -28.96
CA ARG A 193 24.00 6.25 -28.24
C ARG A 193 24.29 6.04 -26.75
N GLY A 194 23.51 6.71 -25.91
CA GLY A 194 23.66 6.65 -24.45
C GLY A 194 24.71 7.60 -23.88
N PHE A 195 25.31 8.47 -24.71
CA PHE A 195 26.16 9.56 -24.24
C PHE A 195 25.32 10.81 -23.94
N GLY A 196 25.64 11.48 -22.82
CA GLY A 196 25.08 12.78 -22.46
C GLY A 196 24.11 12.72 -21.28
N SER A 197 24.11 13.77 -20.46
CA SER A 197 23.35 13.85 -19.22
C SER A 197 21.85 13.88 -19.40
N GLN A 198 21.37 14.56 -20.44
CA GLN A 198 19.94 14.61 -20.73
C GLN A 198 19.39 13.22 -21.06
N VAL A 199 20.13 12.41 -21.83
CA VAL A 199 19.69 11.05 -22.18
C VAL A 199 19.84 10.10 -20.99
N THR A 200 20.95 10.20 -20.28
CA THR A 200 21.27 9.28 -19.18
C THR A 200 20.38 9.51 -17.97
N LEU A 201 20.14 10.77 -17.59
CA LEU A 201 19.32 11.13 -16.42
C LEU A 201 17.83 11.22 -16.72
N GLU A 202 17.40 10.97 -17.96
CA GLU A 202 15.98 11.04 -18.33
C GLU A 202 15.11 10.07 -17.50
N PRO A 203 15.49 8.79 -17.28
CA PRO A 203 14.68 7.89 -16.46
C PRO A 203 14.47 8.41 -15.03
N LEU A 204 15.53 8.96 -14.42
CA LEU A 204 15.44 9.61 -13.10
C LEU A 204 14.52 10.83 -13.14
N THR A 205 14.62 11.66 -14.17
CA THR A 205 13.79 12.85 -14.34
C THR A 205 12.32 12.49 -14.53
N GLN A 206 12.02 11.42 -15.28
CA GLN A 206 10.67 10.92 -15.49
C GLN A 206 10.10 10.36 -14.18
N ALA A 207 10.83 9.50 -13.47
CA ALA A 207 10.40 9.00 -12.16
C ALA A 207 10.15 10.12 -11.15
N GLU A 208 10.96 11.18 -11.15
CA GLU A 208 10.71 12.36 -10.31
C GLU A 208 9.42 13.10 -10.66
N ARG A 209 9.08 13.19 -11.96
CA ARG A 209 7.83 13.79 -12.43
C ARG A 209 6.63 12.91 -12.13
N ASP A 210 6.75 11.61 -12.33
CA ASP A 210 5.69 10.63 -12.11
C ASP A 210 5.22 10.67 -10.66
N VAL A 211 6.12 10.68 -9.69
CA VAL A 211 5.78 10.84 -8.27
C VAL A 211 5.04 12.16 -8.00
N VAL A 212 5.46 13.28 -8.61
CA VAL A 212 4.78 14.58 -8.43
C VAL A 212 3.37 14.56 -9.01
N TYR A 213 3.20 13.98 -10.19
CA TYR A 213 1.88 13.85 -10.82
C TYR A 213 0.97 12.89 -10.04
N SER A 214 1.52 11.77 -9.59
CA SER A 214 0.84 10.80 -8.74
C SER A 214 0.39 11.42 -7.42
N ALA A 215 1.28 12.18 -6.75
CA ALA A 215 0.94 12.89 -5.53
C ALA A 215 -0.19 13.92 -5.74
N ARG A 216 -0.17 14.68 -6.84
CA ARG A 216 -1.25 15.61 -7.20
C ARG A 216 -2.56 14.89 -7.49
N SER A 217 -2.50 13.77 -8.18
CA SER A 217 -3.66 12.92 -8.50
C SER A 217 -4.27 12.36 -7.22
N TYR A 218 -3.44 11.85 -6.32
CA TYR A 218 -3.82 11.36 -5.00
C TYR A 218 -4.52 12.46 -4.20
N GLU A 219 -3.89 13.62 -3.99
CA GLU A 219 -4.52 14.73 -3.22
C GLU A 219 -5.83 15.24 -3.82
N ARG A 220 -5.94 15.25 -5.16
CA ARG A 220 -7.20 15.57 -5.84
C ARG A 220 -8.25 14.50 -5.52
N PHE A 221 -7.89 13.22 -5.64
CA PHE A 221 -8.78 12.11 -5.30
C PHE A 221 -9.23 12.19 -3.85
N ARG A 222 -8.35 12.53 -2.89
CA ARG A 222 -8.75 12.68 -1.48
C ARG A 222 -9.88 13.68 -1.30
N ARG A 223 -9.78 14.84 -1.95
CA ARG A 223 -10.79 15.90 -1.91
C ARG A 223 -12.09 15.47 -2.59
N THR A 224 -11.99 14.80 -3.75
CA THR A 224 -13.14 14.26 -4.46
C THR A 224 -13.87 13.21 -3.64
N LEU A 225 -13.14 12.30 -2.99
CA LEU A 225 -13.72 11.27 -2.13
C LEU A 225 -14.49 11.90 -0.97
N ALA A 226 -13.92 12.90 -0.30
CA ALA A 226 -14.59 13.59 0.80
C ALA A 226 -15.94 14.21 0.37
N VAL A 227 -15.98 14.85 -0.82
CA VAL A 227 -17.22 15.39 -1.38
C VAL A 227 -18.22 14.27 -1.70
N GLN A 228 -17.77 13.17 -2.31
CA GLN A 228 -18.65 12.04 -2.64
C GLN A 228 -19.25 11.37 -1.39
N VAL A 229 -18.47 11.24 -0.31
CA VAL A 229 -18.97 10.74 0.98
C VAL A 229 -20.07 11.67 1.50
N ALA A 230 -19.83 12.98 1.52
CA ALA A 230 -20.80 13.97 1.98
C ALA A 230 -22.09 13.96 1.14
N GLU A 231 -21.98 13.94 -0.20
CA GLU A 231 -23.14 13.89 -1.10
C GLU A 231 -24.01 12.64 -0.87
N ARG A 232 -23.39 11.48 -0.68
CA ARG A 232 -24.10 10.22 -0.38
C ARG A 232 -24.75 10.25 0.99
N TYR A 233 -24.03 10.75 2.00
CA TYR A 233 -24.54 10.92 3.36
C TYR A 233 -25.80 11.80 3.39
N TYR A 234 -25.74 12.99 2.78
CA TYR A 234 -26.89 13.89 2.74
C TYR A 234 -28.06 13.32 1.92
N ARG A 235 -27.80 12.53 0.88
CA ARG A 235 -28.86 11.83 0.14
C ARG A 235 -29.58 10.81 1.02
N ILE A 236 -28.87 10.10 1.89
CA ILE A 236 -29.48 9.17 2.85
C ILE A 236 -30.36 9.93 3.83
N LEU A 237 -29.86 11.03 4.42
CA LEU A 237 -30.66 11.87 5.31
C LEU A 237 -31.95 12.36 4.64
N GLN A 238 -31.85 12.82 3.39
CA GLN A 238 -33.03 13.23 2.62
C GLN A 238 -34.03 12.06 2.41
N GLN A 239 -33.54 10.85 2.14
CA GLN A 239 -34.41 9.67 1.97
C GLN A 239 -35.05 9.24 3.28
N VAL A 240 -34.35 9.41 4.40
CA VAL A 240 -34.90 9.20 5.75
C VAL A 240 -36.05 10.17 6.01
N ASP A 241 -35.89 11.46 5.70
CA ASP A 241 -36.96 12.45 5.84
C ASP A 241 -38.17 12.14 4.93
N GLU A 242 -37.93 11.67 3.70
CA GLU A 242 -39.00 11.24 2.78
C GLU A 242 -39.80 10.07 3.37
N LEU A 243 -39.12 9.08 3.96
CA LEU A 243 -39.77 7.95 4.62
C LEU A 243 -40.63 8.40 5.81
N ASP A 244 -40.13 9.31 6.63
CA ASP A 244 -40.87 9.85 7.78
C ASP A 244 -42.11 10.66 7.33
N ASN A 245 -42.00 11.40 6.22
CA ASN A 245 -43.12 12.10 5.60
C ASN A 245 -44.19 11.12 5.06
N GLU A 246 -43.79 10.05 4.35
CA GLU A 246 -44.73 9.04 3.84
C GLU A 246 -45.40 8.26 4.98
N ARG A 247 -44.67 7.96 6.07
CA ARG A 247 -45.24 7.33 7.27
C ARG A 247 -46.30 8.23 7.92
N THR A 248 -45.99 9.51 8.09
CA THR A 248 -46.94 10.50 8.64
C THR A 248 -48.18 10.62 7.76
N ASN A 249 -48.02 10.61 6.43
CA ASN A 249 -49.12 10.62 5.47
C ASN A 249 -50.01 9.37 5.59
N TYR A 250 -49.40 8.18 5.67
CA TYR A 250 -50.10 6.91 5.87
C TYR A 250 -50.92 6.91 7.17
N GLU A 251 -50.35 7.33 8.30
CA GLU A 251 -51.07 7.44 9.57
C GLU A 251 -52.28 8.38 9.49
N ASN A 252 -52.14 9.52 8.81
CA ASN A 252 -53.24 10.46 8.62
C ASN A 252 -54.38 9.86 7.78
N LEU A 253 -54.05 9.08 6.75
CA LEU A 253 -55.03 8.39 5.90
C LEU A 253 -55.73 7.25 6.64
N MET A 254 -55.01 6.50 7.49
CA MET A 254 -55.59 5.48 8.37
C MET A 254 -56.64 6.10 9.30
N ARG A 255 -56.31 7.20 9.99
CA ARG A 255 -57.27 7.93 10.85
C ARG A 255 -58.46 8.48 10.06
N LEU A 256 -58.24 8.94 8.82
CA LEU A 256 -59.32 9.39 7.93
C LEU A 256 -60.26 8.24 7.56
N ARG A 257 -59.71 7.06 7.25
CA ARG A 257 -60.48 5.86 6.92
C ARG A 257 -61.33 5.41 8.11
N GLU A 258 -60.75 5.31 9.30
CA GLU A 258 -61.46 4.98 10.55
C GLU A 258 -62.62 5.95 10.83
N ARG A 259 -62.39 7.26 10.65
CA ARG A 259 -63.43 8.28 10.79
C ARG A 259 -64.57 8.08 9.77
N ASN A 260 -64.23 7.79 8.52
CA ASN A 260 -65.21 7.58 7.46
C ASN A 260 -66.05 6.32 7.69
N GLU A 261 -65.45 5.23 8.17
CA GLU A 261 -66.15 4.02 8.61
C GLU A 261 -67.16 4.34 9.75
N GLY A 262 -66.76 5.14 10.73
CA GLY A 262 -67.64 5.60 11.80
C GLY A 262 -68.83 6.44 11.30
N LEU A 263 -68.63 7.27 10.27
CA LEU A 263 -69.72 8.04 9.66
C LEU A 263 -70.64 7.20 8.77
N ALA A 264 -70.10 6.24 8.03
CA ALA A 264 -70.86 5.34 7.17
C ALA A 264 -71.76 4.41 8.00
N SER A 265 -71.24 3.85 9.10
CA SER A 265 -72.04 3.05 10.05
C SER A 265 -73.18 3.84 10.70
N ALA A 266 -73.04 5.17 10.84
CA ALA A 266 -74.11 6.06 11.27
C ALA A 266 -75.06 6.49 10.13
N GLY A 267 -74.89 5.97 8.90
CA GLY A 267 -75.68 6.32 7.72
C GLY A 267 -75.40 7.72 7.16
N ARG A 268 -74.29 8.36 7.56
CA ARG A 268 -73.96 9.75 7.23
C ARG A 268 -72.96 9.89 6.07
N LEU A 269 -72.37 8.79 5.62
CA LEU A 269 -71.38 8.74 4.54
C LEU A 269 -71.68 7.51 3.66
N SER A 270 -71.30 7.56 2.37
CA SER A 270 -71.49 6.43 1.46
C SER A 270 -70.35 5.41 1.57
N ASP A 271 -70.66 4.13 1.34
CA ASP A 271 -69.66 3.05 1.29
C ASP A 271 -68.60 3.27 0.19
N ILE A 272 -68.96 3.98 -0.89
CA ILE A 272 -68.02 4.34 -1.96
C ILE A 272 -66.90 5.25 -1.39
N GLN A 273 -67.24 6.21 -0.54
CA GLN A 273 -66.26 7.12 0.07
C GLN A 273 -65.37 6.40 1.09
N VAL A 274 -65.90 5.39 1.80
CA VAL A 274 -65.09 4.51 2.66
C VAL A 274 -64.10 3.72 1.82
N ASN A 275 -64.55 3.10 0.73
CA ASN A 275 -63.68 2.35 -0.19
C ASN A 275 -62.63 3.24 -0.86
N GLN A 276 -62.94 4.51 -1.16
CA GLN A 276 -61.95 5.48 -1.65
C GLN A 276 -60.87 5.76 -0.60
N ALA A 277 -61.27 6.00 0.66
CA ALA A 277 -60.32 6.21 1.75
C ALA A 277 -59.42 4.98 1.98
N LEU A 278 -59.99 3.77 1.95
CA LEU A 278 -59.23 2.52 2.01
C LEU A 278 -58.24 2.39 0.84
N GLN A 279 -58.67 2.72 -0.37
CA GLN A 279 -57.79 2.68 -1.54
C GLN A 279 -56.62 3.66 -1.43
N ASP A 280 -56.83 4.83 -0.84
CA ASP A 280 -55.79 5.84 -0.62
C ASP A 280 -54.83 5.44 0.50
N GLU A 281 -55.33 4.81 1.58
CA GLU A 281 -54.52 4.18 2.63
C GLU A 281 -53.60 3.10 2.04
N LEU A 282 -54.12 2.14 1.27
CA LEU A 282 -53.33 1.07 0.65
C LEU A 282 -52.27 1.60 -0.33
N ARG A 283 -52.59 2.68 -1.07
CA ARG A 283 -51.61 3.37 -1.93
C ARG A 283 -50.51 4.03 -1.10
N ALA A 284 -50.85 4.62 0.05
CA ALA A 284 -49.88 5.22 0.96
C ALA A 284 -48.99 4.15 1.61
N GLU A 285 -49.56 3.02 2.03
CA GLU A 285 -48.80 1.88 2.54
C GLU A 285 -47.77 1.40 1.50
N SER A 286 -48.20 1.26 0.23
CA SER A 286 -47.29 0.91 -0.86
C SER A 286 -46.15 1.92 -1.04
N ARG A 287 -46.42 3.23 -0.87
CA ARG A 287 -45.38 4.28 -0.92
C ARG A 287 -44.40 4.17 0.25
N VAL A 288 -44.88 3.90 1.46
CA VAL A 288 -44.02 3.67 2.64
C VAL A 288 -43.09 2.48 2.42
N ILE A 289 -43.62 1.36 1.91
CA ILE A 289 -42.81 0.17 1.60
C ILE A 289 -41.74 0.49 0.56
N GLN A 290 -42.11 1.18 -0.52
CA GLN A 290 -41.15 1.57 -1.56
C GLN A 290 -40.09 2.56 -1.04
N ALA A 291 -40.47 3.53 -0.20
CA ALA A 291 -39.55 4.48 0.41
C ALA A 291 -38.57 3.77 1.37
N ALA A 292 -39.06 2.79 2.14
CA ALA A 292 -38.21 1.97 3.01
C ALA A 292 -37.21 1.13 2.23
N GLN A 293 -37.65 0.47 1.15
CA GLN A 293 -36.77 -0.31 0.26
C GLN A 293 -35.72 0.57 -0.43
N ARG A 294 -36.10 1.79 -0.85
CA ARG A 294 -35.15 2.77 -1.41
C ARG A 294 -34.09 3.17 -0.38
N LEU A 295 -34.50 3.44 0.85
CA LEU A 295 -33.57 3.78 1.94
C LEU A 295 -32.59 2.63 2.22
N GLU A 296 -33.09 1.40 2.30
CA GLU A 296 -32.26 0.21 2.50
C GLU A 296 -31.22 0.04 1.38
N GLY A 297 -31.64 0.17 0.12
CA GLY A 297 -30.72 0.13 -1.02
C GLY A 297 -29.66 1.24 -0.99
N LEU A 298 -30.03 2.46 -0.61
CA LEU A 298 -29.06 3.57 -0.47
C LEU A 298 -28.05 3.33 0.67
N LEU A 299 -28.50 2.77 1.79
CA LEU A 299 -27.63 2.40 2.90
C LEU A 299 -26.65 1.32 2.48
N ASP A 300 -27.11 0.28 1.79
CA ASP A 300 -26.26 -0.82 1.34
C ASP A 300 -25.24 -0.38 0.29
N ASP A 301 -25.65 0.44 -0.68
CA ASP A 301 -24.74 1.06 -1.65
C ASP A 301 -23.69 1.96 -0.97
N PHE A 302 -24.08 2.64 0.12
CA PHE A 302 -23.17 3.48 0.88
C PHE A 302 -22.20 2.66 1.72
N LYS A 303 -22.64 1.59 2.38
CA LYS A 303 -21.76 0.64 3.09
C LYS A 303 -20.72 0.06 2.13
N LEU A 304 -21.16 -0.42 0.96
CA LEU A 304 -20.26 -0.96 -0.06
C LEU A 304 -19.25 0.10 -0.54
N PHE A 305 -19.72 1.33 -0.75
CA PHE A 305 -18.86 2.45 -1.13
C PHE A 305 -17.82 2.79 -0.05
N LEU A 306 -18.21 2.79 1.23
CA LEU A 306 -17.27 3.00 2.33
C LEU A 306 -16.24 1.88 2.39
N GLY A 307 -16.60 0.65 2.02
CA GLY A 307 -15.76 -0.54 2.15
C GLY A 307 -16.15 -1.42 3.33
N LEU A 308 -17.35 -1.19 3.89
CA LEU A 308 -17.91 -1.95 5.00
C LEU A 308 -18.67 -3.19 4.48
N PRO A 309 -18.71 -4.28 5.27
CA PRO A 309 -19.59 -5.41 4.99
C PRO A 309 -21.07 -5.00 5.02
N ILE A 310 -21.89 -5.55 4.11
CA ILE A 310 -23.31 -5.19 3.94
C ILE A 310 -24.14 -5.50 5.21
N HIS A 311 -23.78 -6.58 5.92
CA HIS A 311 -24.45 -7.03 7.14
C HIS A 311 -24.18 -6.14 8.36
N CYS A 312 -23.31 -5.14 8.24
CA CYS A 312 -23.09 -4.17 9.31
C CYS A 312 -24.36 -3.31 9.48
N GLU A 313 -24.86 -3.24 10.71
CA GLU A 313 -25.97 -2.34 11.06
C GLU A 313 -25.45 -0.92 11.15
N MET A 314 -25.96 -0.05 10.27
CA MET A 314 -25.54 1.34 10.18
C MET A 314 -26.77 2.24 10.23
N THR A 315 -26.75 3.19 11.17
CA THR A 315 -27.72 4.29 11.21
C THR A 315 -26.96 5.60 11.10
N VAL A 316 -27.60 6.60 10.49
CA VAL A 316 -26.99 7.90 10.20
C VAL A 316 -27.41 8.90 11.28
N ASP A 317 -26.47 9.73 11.73
CA ASP A 317 -26.73 10.80 12.71
C ASP A 317 -27.47 11.96 12.06
N ARG A 318 -28.59 12.36 12.67
CA ARG A 318 -29.51 13.38 12.16
C ARG A 318 -29.14 14.78 12.63
#